data_AF-A0A2E6ZRB2-F1
#
_entry.id   AF-A0A2E6ZRB2-F1
#
_cell.length_a   1.000
_cell.length_b   1.000
_cell.length_c   1.000
_cell.angle_alpha   90.00
_cell.angle_beta   90.00
_cell.angle_gamma   90.00
#
_symmetry.space_group_name_H-M   'P 1'
#
loop_
_entity.id
_entity.type
_entity.pdbx_description
1 polymer ?
#
loop_
_entity_poly.entity_id
_entity_poly.type
_entity_poly.pdbx_seq_one_letter_code
_entity_poly.pdbx_strand_id
1 'polypeptide(L)'
;MPQYTYHPRVLEELLLFGVRPRVTTPPAKAKEVINDLYRFELRQLRRRLRRKEIPSAGYSERVVELRKKYFLLSIRLELWAREE
;
A
#
# COMPACT_ATOMS: atom_id res chain seq x y z
N MET A 1 -2.69 19.16 18.52
CA MET A 1 -2.31 17.96 17.74
C MET A 1 -2.23 18.40 16.29
N PRO A 2 -1.18 18.05 15.55
CA PRO A 2 -1.09 18.41 14.13
C PRO A 2 -2.28 17.82 13.37
N GLN A 3 -2.84 18.61 12.46
CA GLN A 3 -3.88 18.16 11.54
C GLN A 3 -3.26 17.94 10.16
N TYR A 4 -3.73 16.90 9.49
CA TYR A 4 -3.25 16.47 8.18
C TYR A 4 -4.43 16.43 7.22
N THR A 5 -4.33 17.23 6.16
CA THR A 5 -5.31 17.25 5.07
C THR A 5 -4.83 16.30 3.99
N TYR A 6 -5.42 15.10 3.96
CA TYR A 6 -5.12 14.05 2.98
C TYR A 6 -5.65 14.41 1.59
N HIS A 7 -4.86 14.09 0.57
CA HIS A 7 -5.29 14.24 -0.82
C HIS A 7 -6.45 13.28 -1.11
N PRO A 8 -7.55 13.73 -1.74
CA PRO A 8 -8.76 12.92 -1.92
C PRO A 8 -8.49 11.59 -2.64
N ARG A 9 -7.70 11.61 -3.73
CA ARG A 9 -7.27 10.39 -4.43
C ARG A 9 -6.50 9.40 -3.55
N VAL A 10 -5.67 9.91 -2.63
CA VAL A 10 -4.93 9.03 -1.71
C VAL A 10 -5.90 8.43 -0.70
N LEU A 11 -6.87 9.20 -0.22
CA LEU A 11 -7.89 8.71 0.70
C LEU A 11 -8.79 7.64 0.06
N GLU A 12 -9.21 7.82 -1.18
CA GLU A 12 -9.95 6.81 -1.96
C GLU A 12 -9.18 5.50 -2.07
N GLU A 13 -7.92 5.56 -2.48
CA GLU A 13 -7.06 4.37 -2.58
C GLU A 13 -6.83 3.71 -1.22
N LEU A 14 -6.56 4.49 -0.17
CA LEU A 14 -6.43 3.96 1.19
C LEU A 14 -7.70 3.24 1.64
N LEU A 15 -8.89 3.78 1.33
CA LEU A 15 -10.17 3.13 1.61
C LEU A 15 -10.34 1.82 0.84
N LEU A 16 -9.86 1.72 -0.41
CA LEU A 16 -9.85 0.46 -1.17
C LEU A 16 -8.96 -0.62 -0.49
N PHE A 17 -7.92 -0.20 0.22
CA PHE A 17 -7.10 -1.09 1.06
C PHE A 17 -7.67 -1.32 2.46
N GLY A 18 -8.84 -0.77 2.78
CA GLY A 18 -9.46 -0.85 4.11
C GLY A 18 -8.81 0.05 5.17
N VAL A 19 -7.97 1.00 4.75
CA VAL A 19 -7.28 1.95 5.62
C VAL A 19 -8.03 3.28 5.61
N ARG A 20 -8.53 3.70 6.77
CA ARG A 20 -9.19 5.01 6.92
C ARG A 20 -8.38 5.89 7.88
N PRO A 21 -7.43 6.71 7.38
CA PRO A 21 -6.71 7.64 8.24
C PRO A 21 -7.66 8.72 8.79
N ARG A 22 -7.37 9.19 10.00
CA ARG A 22 -8.03 10.39 10.57
C ARG A 22 -7.21 11.63 10.23
N VAL A 23 -7.80 12.81 10.35
CA VAL A 23 -7.08 14.10 10.20
C VAL A 23 -5.94 14.26 11.19
N THR A 24 -5.91 13.51 12.29
CA THR A 24 -4.79 13.49 13.24
C THR A 24 -3.78 12.37 13.00
N THR A 25 -4.01 11.53 11.98
CA THR A 25 -3.11 10.42 11.63
C THR A 25 -2.01 10.97 10.74
N PRO A 26 -0.72 10.77 11.10
CA PRO A 26 0.37 11.15 10.21
C PRO A 26 0.36 10.29 8.93
N PRO A 27 0.65 10.87 7.75
CA PRO A 27 0.72 10.11 6.50
C PRO A 27 1.77 8.99 6.56
N ALA A 28 2.85 9.17 7.34
CA ALA A 28 3.83 8.12 7.61
C ALA A 28 3.20 6.85 8.20
N LYS A 29 2.26 7.01 9.15
CA LYS A 29 1.58 5.87 9.79
C LYS A 29 0.65 5.16 8.82
N ALA A 30 -0.09 5.90 8.00
CA ALA A 30 -0.91 5.32 6.94
C ALA A 30 -0.04 4.52 5.94
N LYS A 31 1.12 5.06 5.55
CA LYS A 31 2.05 4.38 4.65
C LYS A 31 2.65 3.11 5.24
N GLU A 32 2.96 3.09 6.54
CA GLU A 32 3.39 1.87 7.24
C GLU A 32 2.36 0.75 7.10
N VAL A 33 1.08 1.04 7.34
CA VAL A 33 0.00 0.04 7.22
C VAL A 33 -0.06 -0.53 5.80
N ILE A 34 0.01 0.33 4.78
CA ILE A 34 0.02 -0.10 3.37
C ILE A 34 1.28 -0.94 3.07
N ASN A 35 2.44 -0.57 3.61
CA ASN A 35 3.68 -1.32 3.42
C ASN A 35 3.60 -2.72 4.06
N ASP A 36 2.97 -2.84 5.22
CA ASP A 36 2.77 -4.12 5.88
C ASP A 36 1.77 -5.01 5.13
N LEU A 37 0.69 -4.43 4.58
CA LEU A 37 -0.22 -5.12 3.66
C LEU A 37 0.52 -5.62 2.42
N TYR A 38 1.33 -4.77 1.78
CA TYR A 38 2.14 -5.16 0.62
C TYR A 38 3.11 -6.30 0.93
N ARG A 39 3.81 -6.23 2.08
CA ARG A 39 4.70 -7.30 2.54
C ARG A 39 3.93 -8.59 2.84
N PHE A 40 2.72 -8.50 3.39
CA PHE A 40 1.87 -9.66 3.60
C PHE A 40 1.49 -10.32 2.28
N GLU A 41 1.04 -9.55 1.29
CA GLU A 41 0.71 -10.05 -0.05
C GLU A 41 1.92 -10.69 -0.74
N LEU A 42 3.10 -10.08 -0.67
CA LEU A 42 4.33 -10.68 -1.19
C LEU A 42 4.67 -12.01 -0.52
N ARG A 43 4.48 -12.11 0.81
CA ARG A 43 4.68 -13.37 1.54
C ARG A 43 3.66 -14.43 1.11
N GLN A 44 2.41 -14.04 0.87
CA GLN A 44 1.38 -14.94 0.34
C GLN A 44 1.74 -15.42 -1.07
N LEU A 45 2.12 -14.51 -1.98
CA LEU A 45 2.57 -14.86 -3.32
C LEU A 45 3.74 -15.86 -3.28
N ARG A 46 4.74 -15.61 -2.43
CA ARG A 46 5.87 -16.52 -2.25
C ARG A 46 5.47 -17.86 -1.62
N ARG A 47 4.48 -17.88 -0.71
CA ARG A 47 3.92 -19.12 -0.15
C ARG A 47 3.22 -19.94 -1.23
N ARG A 48 2.39 -19.32 -2.08
CA ARG A 48 1.70 -19.97 -3.20
C ARG A 48 2.69 -20.53 -4.22
N LEU A 49 3.76 -19.77 -4.52
CA LEU A 49 4.86 -20.25 -5.36
C LEU A 49 5.52 -21.50 -4.76
N ARG A 50 5.86 -21.48 -3.47
CA ARG A 50 6.46 -22.65 -2.79
C ARG A 50 5.54 -23.86 -2.74
N ARG A 51 4.23 -23.64 -2.63
CA ARG A 51 3.21 -24.69 -2.71
C ARG A 51 2.93 -25.18 -4.13
N LYS A 52 3.61 -24.61 -5.15
CA LYS A 52 3.38 -24.89 -6.58
C LYS A 52 1.93 -24.63 -7.04
N GLU A 53 1.18 -23.81 -6.30
CA GLU A 53 -0.17 -23.38 -6.69
C GLU A 53 -0.14 -22.41 -7.88
N ILE A 54 1.00 -21.73 -8.08
CA ILE A 54 1.25 -20.87 -9.23
C ILE A 54 2.54 -21.31 -9.93
N PRO A 55 2.60 -21.20 -11.27
CA PRO A 55 3.84 -21.42 -12.00
C PRO A 55 4.94 -20.43 -11.54
N SER A 56 6.20 -20.89 -11.53
CA SER A 56 7.36 -20.01 -11.33
C SER A 56 7.54 -19.04 -12.48
N ALA A 57 7.19 -19.47 -13.70
CA ALA A 57 7.08 -18.61 -14.87
C ALA A 57 5.98 -17.56 -14.67
N GLY A 58 6.36 -16.28 -14.75
CA GLY A 58 5.45 -15.14 -14.50
C GLY A 58 5.30 -14.76 -13.01
N TYR A 59 6.15 -15.27 -12.10
CA TYR A 59 6.20 -14.76 -10.73
C TYR A 59 6.58 -13.27 -10.70
N SER A 60 7.59 -12.89 -11.48
CA SER A 60 8.04 -11.49 -11.59
C SER A 60 6.93 -10.57 -12.09
N GLU A 61 6.17 -10.99 -13.10
CA GLU A 61 5.01 -10.24 -13.62
C GLU A 61 3.94 -10.04 -12.54
N ARG A 62 3.62 -11.10 -11.77
CA ARG A 62 2.67 -11.00 -10.65
C ARG A 62 3.15 -10.04 -9.57
N VAL A 63 4.45 -10.00 -9.29
CA VAL A 63 5.03 -9.00 -8.37
C VAL A 63 4.92 -7.59 -8.93
N VAL A 64 5.14 -7.41 -10.24
CA VAL A 64 4.98 -6.10 -10.91
C VAL A 64 3.52 -5.64 -10.86
N GLU A 65 2.56 -6.52 -11.16
CA GLU A 65 1.12 -6.21 -11.05
C GLU A 65 0.73 -5.87 -9.60
N LEU A 66 1.28 -6.59 -8.61
CA LEU A 66 1.08 -6.25 -7.21
C LEU A 66 1.64 -4.86 -6.90
N ARG A 67 2.86 -4.55 -7.36
CA ARG A 67 3.48 -3.24 -7.16
C ARG A 67 2.67 -2.11 -7.82
N LYS A 68 2.06 -2.36 -8.99
CA LYS A 68 1.15 -1.41 -9.64
C LYS A 68 -0.09 -1.14 -8.79
N LYS A 69 -0.69 -2.17 -8.18
CA LYS A 69 -1.79 -2.00 -7.22
C LYS A 69 -1.37 -1.11 -6.05
N TYR A 70 -0.18 -1.34 -5.49
CA TYR A 70 0.38 -0.54 -4.40
C TYR A 70 1.18 0.68 -4.87
N PHE A 71 0.77 1.36 -5.96
CA PHE A 71 1.49 2.52 -6.49
C PHE A 71 1.64 3.65 -5.46
N LEU A 72 0.68 3.77 -4.52
CA LEU A 72 0.76 4.68 -3.38
C LEU A 72 2.11 4.62 -2.66
N LEU A 73 2.69 3.42 -2.47
CA LEU A 73 3.97 3.26 -1.79
C LEU A 73 5.13 3.98 -2.51
N SER A 74 5.02 4.15 -3.83
CA SER A 74 5.99 4.89 -4.64
C SER A 74 5.80 6.41 -4.55
N ILE A 75 4.64 6.88 -4.08
CA ILE A 75 4.36 8.30 -3.88
C ILE A 75 5.01 8.79 -2.58
N ARG A 76 5.59 9.98 -2.62
CA ARG A 76 6.20 10.65 -1.48
C ARG A 76 5.14 11.12 -0.47
N LEU A 77 5.44 11.08 0.83
CA LEU A 77 4.48 11.32 1.90
C LEU A 77 3.92 12.75 1.88
N GLU A 78 4.71 13.72 1.42
CA GLU A 78 4.35 15.12 1.28
C GLU A 78 3.25 15.34 0.23
N LEU A 79 3.08 14.38 -0.70
CA LEU A 79 1.99 14.37 -1.68
C LEU A 79 0.75 13.64 -1.16
N TRP A 80 0.87 12.89 -0.06
CA TRP A 80 -0.26 12.16 0.52
C TRP A 80 -1.16 13.06 1.34
N ALA A 81 -0.55 13.89 2.18
CA ALA A 81 -1.24 14.84 3.01
C ALA A 81 -0.35 16.06 3.24
N ARG A 82 -0.99 17.21 3.42
CA ARG A 82 -0.33 18.42 3.89
C ARG A 82 -0.61 18.59 5.37
N GLU A 83 0.42 18.96 6.11
CA GLU A 83 0.27 19.38 7.50
C GLU A 83 -0.31 20.80 7.53
N GLU A 84 -1.32 21.01 8.37
CA GLU A 84 -1.95 22.30 8.67
C GLU A 84 -1.42 22.90 9.97
#